data_AF-X0PI60-F1
#
_entry.id   AF-X0PI60-F1
#
_cell.length_a   1.000
_cell.length_b   1.000
_cell.length_c   1.000
_cell.angle_alpha   90.00
_cell.angle_beta   90.00
_cell.angle_gamma   90.00
#
_symmetry.space_group_name_H-M   'P 1'
#
loop_
_entity.id
_entity.type
_entity.pdbx_description
1 polymer ?
#
loop_
_entity_poly.entity_id
_entity_poly.type
_entity_poly.pdbx_seq_one_letter_code
_entity_poly.pdbx_strand_id
1 'polypeptide(L)'
;MLLGSIEAGGTKFVCAVGNEDYRIIDSVHIKTTTPEETLQKTVDYFKQFKDLQAIAVSSFGPIELRKNSPKYGYITNTPKKVGPIQTLSVA
;
A
#
# COMPACT_ATOMS: atom_id res chain seq x y z
N MET A 1 -4.73 -18.63 -6.55
CA MET A 1 -3.78 -17.50 -6.36
C MET A 1 -4.26 -16.56 -5.27
N LEU A 2 -3.35 -15.96 -4.48
CA LEU A 2 -3.68 -14.86 -3.57
C LEU A 2 -3.24 -13.52 -4.15
N LEU A 3 -4.10 -12.50 -3.99
CA LEU A 3 -3.87 -11.12 -4.43
C LEU A 3 -3.99 -10.19 -3.23
N GLY A 4 -3.01 -9.29 -3.09
CA GLY A 4 -2.99 -8.28 -2.05
C GLY A 4 -3.52 -6.94 -2.55
N SER A 5 -4.09 -6.16 -1.64
CA SER A 5 -4.50 -4.78 -1.91
C SER A 5 -4.15 -3.88 -0.72
N ILE A 6 -3.71 -2.66 -1.03
CA ILE A 6 -3.45 -1.60 -0.08
C ILE A 6 -4.31 -0.39 -0.46
N GLU A 7 -5.12 0.07 0.49
CA GLU A 7 -5.75 1.39 0.50
C GLU A 7 -4.96 2.28 1.47
N ALA A 8 -3.99 3.01 0.93
CA ALA A 8 -3.13 3.91 1.67
C ALA A 8 -3.83 5.25 1.91
N GLY A 9 -4.55 5.35 3.03
CA GLY A 9 -5.17 6.58 3.50
C GLY A 9 -4.24 7.38 4.40
N GLY A 10 -4.49 8.67 4.51
CA GLY A 10 -3.70 9.53 5.40
C GLY A 10 -3.95 9.30 6.90
N THR A 11 -4.97 8.52 7.26
CA THR A 11 -5.34 8.24 8.67
C THR A 11 -5.18 6.76 9.00
N LYS A 12 -5.49 5.89 8.05
CA LYS A 12 -5.29 4.45 8.14
C LYS A 12 -4.87 3.91 6.79
N PHE A 13 -4.08 2.84 6.82
CA PHE A 13 -3.94 1.90 5.71
C PHE A 13 -4.94 0.77 5.94
N VAL A 14 -5.65 0.40 4.89
CA VAL A 14 -6.41 -0.86 4.85
C VAL A 14 -5.64 -1.82 3.96
N CYS A 15 -5.27 -2.97 4.49
CA CYS A 15 -4.63 -4.02 3.70
C CYS A 15 -5.56 -5.23 3.68
N ALA A 16 -5.67 -5.88 2.53
CA ALA A 16 -6.46 -7.09 2.40
C ALA A 16 -5.79 -8.08 1.46
N VAL A 17 -5.99 -9.37 1.73
CA VAL A 17 -5.67 -10.47 0.83
C VAL A 17 -6.96 -11.12 0.39
N GLY A 18 -7.09 -11.35 -0.91
CA GLY A 18 -8.23 -12.04 -1.52
C GLY A 18 -7.81 -13.07 -2.54
N ASN A 19 -8.80 -13.79 -3.08
CA ASN A 19 -8.62 -14.76 -4.16
C ASN A 19 -9.01 -14.18 -5.53
N GLU A 20 -8.92 -15.01 -6.56
CA GLU A 20 -9.24 -14.68 -7.96
C GLU A 20 -10.72 -14.29 -8.18
N ASP A 21 -11.62 -14.70 -7.29
CA ASP A 21 -13.03 -14.32 -7.31
C ASP A 21 -13.30 -13.00 -6.53
N TYR A 22 -12.24 -12.25 -6.21
CA TYR A 22 -12.27 -11.03 -5.42
C TYR A 22 -12.88 -11.19 -4.01
N ARG A 23 -12.87 -12.40 -3.46
CA ARG A 23 -13.31 -12.64 -2.08
C ARG A 23 -12.17 -12.32 -1.12
N ILE A 24 -12.47 -11.49 -0.12
CA ILE A 24 -11.54 -11.17 0.96
C ILE A 24 -11.34 -12.43 1.82
N ILE A 25 -10.09 -12.89 1.91
CA ILE A 25 -9.67 -13.99 2.78
C ILE A 25 -9.28 -13.43 4.14
N ASP A 26 -8.57 -12.31 4.16
CA ASP A 26 -8.11 -11.66 5.38
C ASP A 26 -7.91 -10.15 5.15
N SER A 27 -8.01 -9.35 6.22
CA SER A 27 -7.74 -7.91 6.16
C SER A 27 -7.26 -7.35 7.49
N VAL A 28 -6.49 -6.26 7.42
CA VAL A 28 -6.01 -5.52 8.59
C VAL A 28 -6.16 -4.02 8.39
N HIS A 29 -6.41 -3.31 9.49
CA HIS A 29 -6.38 -1.86 9.57
C HIS A 29 -5.14 -1.40 10.32
N ILE A 30 -4.29 -0.61 9.66
CA ILE A 30 -3.05 -0.08 10.24
C ILE A 30 -3.22 1.43 10.39
N LYS A 31 -3.01 1.97 11.59
CA LYS A 31 -3.00 3.43 11.81
C LYS A 31 -1.84 4.05 11.03
N THR A 32 -2.09 5.08 10.22
CA THR A 32 -1.03 5.80 9.51
C THR A 32 -0.25 6.66 10.50
N THR A 33 1.04 6.39 10.65
CA THR A 33 1.96 7.13 11.52
C THR A 33 3.11 7.72 10.70
N THR A 34 4.35 7.26 10.86
CA THR A 34 5.46 7.58 9.96
C THR A 34 5.43 6.64 8.76
N PRO A 35 6.00 7.04 7.61
CA PRO A 35 6.11 6.16 6.45
C PRO A 35 6.81 4.83 6.78
N GLU A 36 7.93 4.89 7.49
CA GLU A 36 8.71 3.70 7.88
C GLU A 36 7.91 2.72 8.73
N GLU A 37 7.26 3.19 9.81
CA GLU A 37 6.48 2.32 10.70
C GLU A 37 5.25 1.75 9.99
N THR A 38 4.55 2.57 9.20
CA THR A 38 3.32 2.16 8.50
C THR A 38 3.64 1.12 7.42
N LEU A 39 4.72 1.34 6.66
CA LEU A 39 5.16 0.42 5.61
C LEU A 39 5.71 -0.88 6.19
N GLN A 40 6.46 -0.82 7.31
CA GLN A 40 6.96 -2.02 7.97
C GLN A 40 5.80 -2.94 8.41
N LYS A 41 4.78 -2.38 9.08
CA LYS A 41 3.57 -3.13 9.46
C LYS A 41 2.83 -3.71 8.26
N THR A 42 2.80 -2.97 7.14
CA THR A 42 2.18 -3.43 5.90
C THR A 42 2.93 -4.62 5.30
N VAL A 43 4.27 -4.57 5.28
CA VAL A 43 5.13 -5.66 4.81
C VAL A 43 4.99 -6.89 5.72
N ASP A 44 4.99 -6.70 7.04
CA ASP A 44 4.87 -7.79 8.01
C ASP A 44 3.51 -8.49 7.88
N TYR A 45 2.44 -7.74 7.63
CA TYR A 45 1.13 -8.28 7.30
C TYR A 45 1.18 -9.18 6.05
N PHE A 46 1.70 -8.70 4.92
CA PHE A 46 1.70 -9.50 3.68
C PHE A 46 2.64 -10.71 3.71
N LYS A 47 3.72 -10.66 4.50
CA LYS A 47 4.67 -11.79 4.66
C LYS A 47 4.05 -13.06 5.24
N GLN A 48 2.90 -12.97 5.91
CA GLN A 48 2.21 -14.16 6.44
C GLN A 48 1.57 -15.03 5.35
N PHE A 49 1.43 -14.51 4.12
CA PHE A 49 0.79 -15.20 3.00
C PHE A 49 1.81 -15.73 1.99
N LYS A 50 2.00 -17.07 1.95
CA LYS A 50 3.04 -17.72 1.14
C LYS A 50 2.75 -17.77 -0.37
N ASP A 51 1.50 -17.62 -0.80
CA ASP A 51 1.07 -17.70 -2.22
C ASP A 51 0.56 -16.33 -2.75
N LEU A 52 1.09 -15.23 -2.20
CA LEU A 52 0.75 -13.87 -2.63
C LEU A 52 1.45 -13.54 -3.96
N GLN A 53 0.69 -13.42 -5.03
CA GLN A 53 1.22 -13.27 -6.39
C GLN A 53 1.41 -11.80 -6.82
N ALA A 54 0.58 -10.89 -6.31
CA ALA A 54 0.67 -9.46 -6.63
C ALA A 54 0.06 -8.61 -5.51
N ILE A 55 0.44 -7.33 -5.43
CA ILE A 55 -0.17 -6.35 -4.54
C ILE A 55 -0.56 -5.11 -5.35
N ALA A 56 -1.84 -4.75 -5.32
CA ALA A 56 -2.32 -3.49 -5.85
C ALA A 56 -2.26 -2.39 -4.78
N VAL A 57 -1.79 -1.20 -5.15
CA VAL A 57 -1.69 -0.07 -4.22
C VAL A 57 -2.51 1.11 -4.73
N SER A 58 -3.47 1.52 -3.92
CA SER A 58 -4.21 2.78 -4.07
C SER A 58 -3.80 3.70 -2.94
N SER A 59 -3.57 4.98 -3.22
CA SER A 59 -3.17 5.94 -2.20
C SER A 59 -3.94 7.24 -2.32
N PHE A 60 -4.02 7.98 -1.22
CA PHE A 60 -4.36 9.39 -1.29
C PHE A 60 -3.30 10.14 -2.12
N GLY A 61 -3.74 11.23 -2.74
CA GLY A 61 -2.92 11.99 -3.68
C GLY A 61 -2.52 13.39 -3.20
N PRO A 62 -1.87 14.16 -4.10
CA PRO A 62 -1.52 13.79 -5.48
C PRO A 62 -0.38 12.76 -5.57
N ILE A 63 -0.52 11.77 -6.47
CA ILE A 63 0.49 10.73 -6.74
C ILE A 63 1.09 10.97 -8.12
N GLU A 64 2.40 10.77 -8.24
CA GLU A 64 3.06 10.70 -9.54
C GLU A 64 2.79 9.33 -10.19
N LEU A 65 1.95 9.32 -11.23
CA LEU A 65 1.53 8.11 -11.94
C LEU A 65 2.28 7.88 -13.26
N ARG A 66 3.14 8.81 -13.69
CA ARG A 66 3.91 8.63 -14.92
C ARG A 66 5.03 7.62 -14.67
N LYS A 67 4.93 6.46 -15.31
CA LYS A 67 5.87 5.34 -15.15
C LYS A 67 7.33 5.67 -15.52
N ASN A 68 7.54 6.71 -16.34
CA ASN A 68 8.87 7.18 -16.72
C ASN A 68 9.45 8.24 -15.75
N SER A 69 8.67 8.69 -14.76
CA SER A 69 9.15 9.63 -13.75
C SER A 69 10.01 8.90 -12.73
N PRO A 70 11.17 9.45 -12.31
CA PRO A 70 11.93 8.90 -11.19
C PRO A 70 11.15 8.96 -9.86
N LYS A 71 10.02 9.69 -9.83
CA LYS A 71 9.10 9.77 -8.71
C LYS A 71 7.84 8.90 -8.89
N TYR A 72 7.80 7.97 -9.85
CA TYR A 72 6.65 7.08 -10.03
C TYR A 72 6.29 6.38 -8.71
N GLY A 73 5.02 6.46 -8.31
CA GLY A 73 4.55 5.91 -7.06
C GLY A 73 4.92 6.74 -5.83
N TYR A 74 5.20 8.04 -5.96
CA TYR A 74 5.39 8.93 -4.80
C TYR A 74 4.16 9.81 -4.58
N ILE A 75 3.82 10.03 -3.31
CA ILE A 75 2.95 11.14 -2.91
C ILE A 75 3.75 12.43 -3.05
N THR A 76 3.29 13.36 -3.87
CA THR A 76 4.08 14.55 -4.28
C THR A 76 3.79 15.78 -3.45
N ASN A 77 2.51 16.09 -3.17
CA ASN A 77 2.12 17.32 -2.49
C ASN A 77 1.05 17.05 -1.42
N THR A 78 1.44 16.97 -0.15
CA THR A 78 0.50 16.70 0.95
C THR A 78 0.77 17.64 2.13
N PRO A 79 -0.27 18.21 2.77
CA PRO A 79 -0.12 18.99 3.99
C PRO A 79 0.23 18.11 5.21
N LYS A 80 0.18 16.77 5.08
CA LYS A 80 0.51 15.86 6.17
C LYS A 80 2.03 15.72 6.30
N LYS A 81 2.54 15.77 7.54
CA LYS A 81 3.96 15.53 7.91
C LYS A 81 4.38 14.06 7.78
N VAL A 82 3.66 13.25 7.01
CA VAL A 82 4.21 12.02 6.48
C VAL A 82 5.13 12.48 5.35
N GLY A 83 6.43 12.25 5.46
CA GLY A 83 7.37 12.56 4.38
C GLY A 83 6.99 11.86 3.06
N PRO A 84 7.83 11.88 2.01
CA PRO A 84 7.52 11.17 0.78
C PRO A 84 7.23 9.70 1.08
N ILE A 85 5.95 9.32 1.09
CA ILE A 85 5.54 7.93 1.11
C ILE A 85 5.82 7.46 -0.31
N GLN A 86 6.87 6.67 -0.47
CA GLN A 86 6.96 5.79 -1.62
C GLN A 86 5.80 4.81 -1.43
N THR A 87 4.69 5.04 -2.16
CA THR A 87 3.72 3.97 -2.34
C THR A 87 4.51 2.81 -2.92
N LEU A 88 4.46 1.66 -2.24
CA LEU A 88 5.17 0.46 -2.62
C LEU A 88 4.87 0.18 -4.10
N SER A 89 5.82 0.50 -4.99
CA SER A 89 5.80 0.01 -6.36
C SER A 89 6.17 -1.46 -6.28
N VAL A 90 5.19 -2.29 -5.95
CA VAL A 90 5.29 -3.74 -6.17
C VAL A 90 5.05 -3.91 -7.66
N ALA A 91 6.15 -4.05 -8.40
CA ALA A 91 6.12 -4.64 -9.74
C ALA A 91 5.88 -6.13 -9.61
#